data_AF-A0A6I3U8Q0-F1
#
_entry.id   AF-A0A6I3U8Q0-F1
#
_cell.length_a   1.000
_cell.length_b   1.000
_cell.length_c   1.000
_cell.angle_alpha   90.00
_cell.angle_beta   90.00
_cell.angle_gamma   90.00
#
_symmetry.space_group_name_H-M   'P 1'
#
loop_
_entity.id
_entity.type
_entity.pdbx_description
1 polymer ?
#
loop_
_entity_poly.entity_id
_entity_poly.type
_entity_poly.pdbx_seq_one_letter_code
_entity_poly.pdbx_strand_id
1 'polypeptide(L)'
;GLVTLEDLLEEIVGEIDDETDKAEIEVHQIGEDTYIVQGTMNLNDFNDYFDVELESDDVDTIAGYYLTGVGMIPTTEKLSYELVSQNK
;
A
#
# COMPACT_ATOMS: atom_id res chain seq x y z
N GLY A 1 2.42 -25.83 5.58
CA GLY A 1 2.99 -24.54 5.98
C GLY A 1 3.20 -24.55 7.47
N LEU A 2 4.28 -23.94 7.94
CA LEU A 2 4.47 -23.63 9.36
C LEU A 2 3.78 -22.30 9.60
N VAL A 3 2.90 -22.23 10.59
CA VAL A 3 2.32 -20.96 11.08
C VAL A 3 3.01 -20.66 12.40
N THR A 4 3.45 -19.43 12.57
CA THR A 4 4.23 -18.96 13.70
C THR A 4 3.34 -18.16 14.66
N LEU A 5 3.80 -17.97 15.89
CA LEU A 5 3.02 -17.24 16.91
C LEU A 5 2.88 -15.75 16.57
N GLU A 6 3.84 -15.19 15.84
CA GLU A 6 3.84 -13.83 15.31
C GLU A 6 2.68 -13.57 14.33
N ASP A 7 2.39 -14.51 13.41
CA ASP A 7 1.24 -14.43 12.49
C ASP A 7 -0.11 -14.24 13.22
N LEU A 8 -0.27 -14.91 14.37
CA LEU A 8 -1.49 -14.83 15.18
C LEU A 8 -1.58 -13.55 16.02
N LEU A 9 -0.44 -12.95 16.35
CA LEU A 9 -0.40 -11.72 17.14
C LEU A 9 -0.65 -10.50 16.25
N GLU A 10 -0.20 -10.52 15.00
CA GLU A 10 -0.42 -9.45 14.01
C GLU A 10 -1.91 -9.22 13.71
N GLU A 11 -2.71 -10.29 13.57
CA GLU A 11 -4.16 -10.16 13.34
C GLU A 11 -4.91 -9.48 14.51
N ILE A 12 -4.39 -9.60 15.74
CA ILE A 12 -5.02 -9.06 16.94
C ILE A 12 -4.56 -7.62 17.21
N VAL A 13 -3.29 -7.34 16.93
CA VAL A 13 -2.61 -6.13 17.42
C VAL A 13 -2.39 -5.10 16.31
N GLY A 14 -2.17 -5.53 15.06
CA GLY A 14 -1.70 -4.66 13.97
C GLY A 14 -0.29 -4.11 14.20
N GLU A 15 0.22 -3.33 13.24
CA GLU A 15 1.46 -2.54 13.38
C GLU A 15 1.29 -1.53 14.52
N ILE A 16 2.03 -1.69 15.63
CA ILE A 16 2.06 -0.67 16.69
C ILE A 16 3.13 0.37 16.30
N ASP A 17 2.73 1.44 15.64
CA ASP A 17 3.56 2.63 15.47
C ASP A 17 3.38 3.63 16.61
N ASP A 18 4.50 4.17 17.09
CA ASP A 18 4.59 5.14 18.18
C ASP A 18 4.11 6.53 17.69
N GLU A 19 3.12 7.12 18.38
CA GLU A 19 2.37 8.32 17.93
C GLU A 19 3.19 9.62 17.89
N THR A 20 4.47 9.58 18.25
CA THR A 20 5.31 10.79 18.37
C THR A 20 6.66 10.60 17.72
N ASP A 21 6.99 11.50 16.77
CA ASP A 21 8.27 11.67 16.09
C ASP A 21 8.59 10.73 14.92
N LYS A 22 8.26 11.16 13.68
CA LYS A 22 9.16 11.18 12.49
C LYS A 22 8.36 11.66 11.26
N ALA A 23 9.08 12.17 10.26
CA ALA A 23 8.51 12.57 8.96
C ALA A 23 7.41 11.60 8.51
N GLU A 24 6.29 12.09 7.97
CA GLU A 24 5.18 11.26 7.49
C GLU A 24 5.74 10.05 6.74
N ILE A 25 5.71 8.88 7.39
CA ILE A 25 6.19 7.66 6.78
C ILE A 25 5.11 7.29 5.76
N GLU A 26 5.43 7.45 4.48
CA GLU A 26 4.48 7.18 3.40
C GLU A 26 4.26 5.67 3.18
N VAL A 27 5.18 4.82 3.65
CA VAL A 27 5.15 3.35 3.49
C VAL A 27 5.55 2.64 4.78
N HIS A 28 4.68 1.76 5.28
CA HIS A 28 4.93 0.87 6.42
C HIS A 28 4.90 -0.58 5.94
N GLN A 29 5.90 -1.38 6.31
CA GLN A 29 5.98 -2.79 5.95
C GLN A 29 5.43 -3.64 7.09
N ILE A 30 4.34 -4.35 6.82
CA ILE A 30 3.61 -5.13 7.83
C ILE A 30 3.86 -6.64 7.70
N GLY A 31 4.50 -7.06 6.61
CA GLY A 31 4.88 -8.46 6.37
C GLY A 31 5.93 -8.58 5.29
N GLU A 32 6.36 -9.81 4.96
CA GLU A 32 7.44 -10.07 3.99
C GLU A 32 7.22 -9.35 2.65
N ASP A 33 6.00 -9.38 2.12
CA ASP A 33 5.60 -8.72 0.86
C ASP A 33 4.34 -7.85 1.03
N THR A 34 4.04 -7.41 2.26
CA THR A 34 2.80 -6.67 2.58
C THR A 34 3.13 -5.30 3.16
N TYR A 35 2.51 -4.26 2.59
CA TYR A 35 2.79 -2.88 2.94
C TYR A 35 1.49 -2.07 3.11
N ILE A 36 1.49 -1.13 4.04
CA ILE A 36 0.51 -0.05 4.15
C ILE A 36 1.15 1.21 3.56
N VAL A 37 0.53 1.74 2.51
CA VAL A 37 1.00 2.93 1.81
C VAL A 37 -0.03 4.05 1.94
N GLN A 38 0.44 5.26 2.20
CA GLN A 38 -0.42 6.44 2.20
C GLN A 38 -0.94 6.70 0.78
N GLY A 39 -2.26 6.83 0.64
CA GLY A 39 -2.88 7.08 -0.65
C GLY A 39 -2.45 8.40 -1.32
N THR A 40 -1.87 9.32 -0.56
CA THR A 40 -1.30 10.60 -1.03
C THR A 40 0.10 10.48 -1.60
N MET A 41 0.80 9.35 -1.40
CA MET A 41 2.12 9.11 -1.99
C MET A 41 2.05 9.25 -3.51
N ASN A 42 3.01 9.97 -4.10
CA ASN A 42 3.03 10.15 -5.55
C ASN A 42 3.47 8.86 -6.25
N LEU A 43 3.02 8.69 -7.50
CA LEU A 43 3.41 7.53 -8.32
C LEU A 43 4.92 7.43 -8.51
N ASN A 44 5.63 8.55 -8.67
CA ASN A 44 7.09 8.55 -8.80
C ASN A 44 7.78 8.01 -7.55
N ASP A 45 7.37 8.49 -6.37
CA ASP A 45 7.95 8.06 -5.10
C ASP A 45 7.65 6.58 -4.84
N PHE A 46 6.44 6.12 -5.20
CA PHE A 46 6.06 4.71 -5.10
C PHE A 46 6.86 3.82 -6.05
N ASN A 47 7.01 4.25 -7.31
CA ASN A 47 7.80 3.55 -8.33
C ASN A 47 9.26 3.40 -7.89
N ASP A 48 9.86 4.47 -7.38
CA ASP A 48 11.24 4.46 -6.86
C ASP A 48 11.38 3.55 -5.63
N TYR A 49 10.39 3.53 -4.73
CA TYR A 49 10.42 2.72 -3.51
C TYR A 49 10.28 1.22 -3.82
N PHE A 50 9.34 0.85 -4.70
CA PHE A 50 9.01 -0.55 -4.98
C PHE A 50 9.69 -1.12 -6.22
N ASP A 51 10.48 -0.32 -6.96
CA ASP A 51 11.13 -0.69 -8.22
C ASP A 51 10.10 -1.18 -9.26
N VAL A 52 9.06 -0.36 -9.47
CA VAL A 52 7.97 -0.62 -10.42
C VAL A 52 7.74 0.58 -11.35
N GLU A 53 6.94 0.39 -12.40
CA GLU A 53 6.65 1.41 -13.41
C GLU A 53 5.14 1.59 -13.57
N LEU A 54 4.50 2.21 -12.57
CA LEU A 54 3.10 2.66 -12.68
C LEU A 54 3.05 3.99 -13.45
N GLU A 55 2.22 4.06 -14.48
CA GLU A 55 2.04 5.25 -15.33
C GLU A 55 0.58 5.66 -15.40
N SER A 56 0.32 6.96 -15.35
CA SER A 56 -1.02 7.52 -15.55
C SER A 56 -0.94 8.97 -16.03
N ASP A 57 -1.79 9.32 -17.01
CA ASP A 57 -1.91 10.69 -17.53
C ASP A 57 -2.87 11.57 -16.69
N ASP A 58 -3.75 10.94 -15.91
CA ASP A 58 -4.89 11.61 -15.25
C ASP A 58 -4.72 11.77 -13.73
N VAL A 59 -3.79 11.03 -13.11
CA VAL A 59 -3.63 10.97 -11.65
C VAL A 59 -2.17 10.84 -11.24
N ASP A 60 -1.81 11.55 -10.17
CA ASP A 60 -0.43 11.63 -9.68
C ASP A 60 -0.17 10.79 -8.42
N THR A 61 -1.21 10.31 -7.74
CA THR A 61 -1.11 9.61 -6.44
C THR A 61 -1.58 8.16 -6.50
N ILE A 62 -1.14 7.35 -5.53
CA ILE A 62 -1.53 5.93 -5.43
C ILE A 62 -3.03 5.76 -5.23
N ALA A 63 -3.68 6.59 -4.40
CA ALA A 63 -5.14 6.53 -4.26
C ALA A 63 -5.85 6.88 -5.57
N GLY A 64 -5.37 7.90 -6.29
CA GLY A 64 -5.92 8.28 -7.59
C GLY A 64 -5.80 7.13 -8.58
N TYR A 65 -4.61 6.54 -8.69
CA TYR A 65 -4.34 5.42 -9.59
C TYR A 65 -5.22 4.20 -9.29
N TYR A 66 -5.30 3.84 -8.01
CA TYR A 66 -6.16 2.77 -7.53
C TYR A 66 -7.65 3.01 -7.84
N LEU A 67 -8.17 4.20 -7.52
CA LEU A 67 -9.58 4.54 -7.75
C LEU A 67 -9.93 4.58 -9.23
N THR A 68 -9.01 5.03 -10.09
CA THR A 68 -9.16 5.00 -11.55
C THR A 68 -9.24 3.57 -12.06
N GLY A 69 -8.38 2.67 -11.57
CA GLY A 69 -8.41 1.25 -11.94
C GLY A 69 -9.68 0.53 -11.48
N VAL A 70 -10.16 0.85 -10.28
CA VAL A 70 -11.39 0.26 -9.71
C VAL A 70 -12.66 0.88 -10.30
N GLY A 71 -12.61 2.13 -10.78
CA GLY A 71 -13.72 2.82 -11.43
C GLY A 71 -14.87 3.24 -10.51
N MET A 72 -14.69 3.17 -9.19
CA MET A 72 -15.68 3.59 -8.20
C MET A 72 -15.03 4.10 -6.91
N ILE A 73 -15.75 4.96 -6.18
CA ILE A 73 -15.35 5.42 -4.85
C ILE A 73 -15.89 4.44 -3.80
N PRO A 74 -15.04 3.78 -3.00
CA PRO A 74 -15.50 2.88 -1.94
C PRO A 74 -16.26 3.67 -0.85
N THR A 75 -17.41 3.17 -0.42
CA THR A 75 -18.20 3.82 0.64
C THR A 75 -17.86 3.29 2.03
N THR A 76 -17.64 1.98 2.16
CA THR A 76 -17.38 1.31 3.45
C THR A 76 -16.62 -0.02 3.33
N GLU A 77 -16.38 -0.51 2.11
CA GLU A 77 -15.78 -1.83 1.88
C GLU A 77 -14.31 -1.71 1.52
N LYS A 78 -13.50 -2.68 2.01
CA LYS A 78 -12.16 -2.90 1.48
C LYS A 78 -12.31 -3.43 0.06
N LEU A 79 -11.81 -2.68 -0.91
CA LEU A 79 -11.73 -3.10 -2.30
C LEU A 79 -10.29 -3.61 -2.56
N SER A 80 -10.14 -4.50 -3.53
CA SER A 80 -8.85 -5.00 -4.00
C SER A 80 -8.73 -4.82 -5.51
N TYR A 81 -7.53 -4.49 -5.98
CA TYR A 81 -7.22 -4.32 -7.39
C TYR A 81 -5.91 -5.05 -7.68
N GLU A 82 -5.96 -5.99 -8.62
CA GLU A 82 -4.79 -6.75 -9.07
C GLU A 82 -4.28 -6.16 -10.37
N LEU A 83 -2.97 -5.98 -10.47
CA LEU A 83 -2.30 -5.46 -11.65
C LEU A 83 -1.04 -6.26 -11.93
N VAL A 84 -0.69 -6.37 -13.20
CA VAL A 84 0.55 -7.00 -13.65
C VAL A 84 1.49 -5.88 -14.06
N SER A 85 2.55 -5.68 -13.28
CA SER A 85 3.63 -4.76 -13.65
C SER A 85 4.46 -5.38 -14.76
N GLN A 86 4.86 -4.59 -15.75
CA GLN A 86 5.65 -5.08 -16.89
C GLN A 86 7.08 -5.50 -16.48
N ASN A 87 7.51 -5.18 -15.25
CA ASN A 87 8.87 -5.45 -14.75
C ASN A 87 8.99 -6.52 -13.66
N LYS A 88 7.94 -7.29 -13.34
CA LYS A 88 8.03 -8.57 -12.60
C LYS A 88 6.78 -9.44 -12.76
#